data_AF-A0A951C3A3-F1
#
_entry.id   AF-A0A951C3A3-F1
#
_cell.length_a   1.000
_cell.length_b   1.000
_cell.length_c   1.000
_cell.angle_alpha   90.00
_cell.angle_beta   90.00
_cell.angle_gamma   90.00
#
_symmetry.space_group_name_H-M   'P 1'
#
loop_
_entity.id
_entity.type
_entity.pdbx_description
1 polymer ?
#
loop_
_entity_poly.entity_id
_entity_poly.type
_entity_poly.pdbx_seq_one_letter_code
_entity_poly.pdbx_strand_id
1 'polypeptide(L)' 'LEAAALGLPQVVTPQALAGLRPGFPAEVASREDDLGPRIVELLADTARQAQLRAAGIEEIRRSYVADAWAGWARRLMQVG' A
#
# COMPACT_ATOMS: atom_id res chain seq x y z
N LEU A 1 -4.16 2.51 -3.24
CA LEU A 1 -4.79 2.38 -1.89
C LEU A 1 -6.08 1.58 -1.97
N GLU A 2 -6.97 1.85 -2.92
CA GLU A 2 -8.22 1.09 -3.13
C GLU A 2 -8.00 -0.43 -3.24
N ALA A 3 -7.02 -0.86 -4.04
CA ALA A 3 -6.68 -2.28 -4.17
C ALA A 3 -6.25 -2.92 -2.83
N ALA A 4 -5.47 -2.21 -2.01
CA ALA A 4 -5.08 -2.68 -0.67
C ALA A 4 -6.28 -2.70 0.30
N ALA A 5 -7.22 -1.76 0.18
CA ALA A 5 -8.46 -1.74 0.95
C ALA A 5 -9.37 -2.93 0.62
N LEU A 6 -9.33 -3.41 -0.62
CA LEU A 6 -9.98 -4.65 -1.08
C LEU A 6 -9.19 -5.92 -0.70
N GLY A 7 -8.05 -5.77 -0.02
CA GLY A 7 -7.19 -6.87 0.38
C GLY A 7 -6.41 -7.50 -0.77
N LEU A 8 -6.19 -6.78 -1.87
CA LEU A 8 -5.37 -7.24 -2.97
C LEU A 8 -3.88 -7.00 -2.65
N PRO A 9 -3.04 -8.04 -2.61
CA PRO A 9 -1.59 -7.90 -2.47
C PRO A 9 -1.03 -6.97 -3.55
N GLN A 10 -0.05 -6.14 -3.19
CA GLN A 10 0.52 -5.13 -4.07
C GLN A 10 1.96 -5.49 -4.45
N VAL A 11 2.28 -5.35 -5.74
CA VAL A 11 3.66 -5.22 -6.24
C VAL A 11 3.81 -3.79 -6.74
N VAL A 12 4.78 -3.05 -6.22
CA VAL A 12 4.97 -1.62 -6.53
C VAL A 12 6.40 -1.34 -6.95
N THR A 13 6.60 -0.22 -7.65
CA THR A 13 7.94 0.34 -7.89
C THR A 13 8.45 1.06 -6.64
N PRO A 14 9.78 1.29 -6.51
CA PRO A 14 10.34 2.07 -5.41
C PRO A 14 9.77 3.50 -5.37
N GLN A 15 9.53 4.10 -6.53
CA GLN A 15 8.96 5.45 -6.64
C GLN A 15 7.52 5.48 -6.12
N ALA A 16 6.70 4.48 -6.43
CA ALA A 16 5.35 4.36 -5.90
C ALA A 16 5.36 4.12 -4.38
N LEU A 17 6.28 3.29 -3.87
CA LEU A 17 6.42 3.04 -2.44
C LEU A 17 6.85 4.30 -1.67
N ALA A 18 7.69 5.16 -2.27
CA ALA A 18 8.11 6.42 -1.66
C ALA A 18 6.95 7.41 -1.44
N GLY A 19 5.87 7.28 -2.21
CA GLY A 19 4.63 8.05 -2.02
C GLY A 19 3.70 7.48 -0.95
N LEU A 20 4.02 6.31 -0.39
CA LEU A 20 3.26 5.65 0.67
C LEU A 20 3.93 5.84 2.03
N ARG A 21 3.20 5.50 3.09
CA ARG A 21 3.76 5.53 4.44
C ARG A 21 4.95 4.56 4.55
N PRO A 22 6.04 4.90 5.26
CA PRO A 22 7.13 3.97 5.52
C PRO A 22 6.63 2.66 6.12
N GLY A 23 7.08 1.54 5.55
CA GLY A 23 6.68 0.20 5.96
C GLY A 23 5.33 -0.27 5.39
N PHE A 24 4.76 0.42 4.40
CA PHE A 24 3.55 -0.04 3.72
C PHE A 24 3.73 -1.48 3.20
N PRO A 25 2.79 -2.39 3.48
CA PRO A 25 2.92 -3.80 3.14
C PRO A 25 2.70 -4.04 1.64
N ALA A 26 3.80 -4.04 0.89
CA ALA A 26 3.84 -4.37 -0.53
C ALA A 26 5.15 -5.11 -0.88
N GLU A 27 5.13 -5.88 -1.96
CA GLU A 27 6.34 -6.32 -2.63
C GLU A 27 6.92 -5.20 -3.49
N VAL A 28 8.23 -5.15 -3.61
CA VAL A 28 8.92 -4.12 -4.40
C VAL A 28 9.62 -4.76 -5.59
N ALA A 29 9.20 -4.36 -6.79
CA ALA A 29 9.94 -4.64 -8.02
C ALA A 29 11.01 -3.56 -8.18
N SER A 30 12.28 -3.90 -8.05
CA SER A 30 13.39 -2.93 -8.04
C SER A 30 13.58 -2.23 -9.39
N ARG A 31 13.11 -2.84 -10.48
CA ARG A 31 13.13 -2.31 -11.84
C ARG A 31 11.75 -2.51 -12.48
N GLU A 32 11.46 -1.71 -13.49
CA GLU A 32 10.16 -1.73 -14.16
C GLU A 32 9.90 -3.03 -14.94
N ASP A 33 10.95 -3.63 -15.52
CA ASP A 33 10.85 -4.93 -16.20
C ASP A 33 10.71 -6.12 -15.22
N ASP A 34 10.96 -5.90 -13.93
CA ASP A 34 10.78 -6.93 -12.88
C ASP A 34 9.33 -7.00 -12.37
N LEU A 35 8.46 -6.05 -12.71
CA LEU A 35 7.10 -5.96 -12.20
C LEU A 35 6.27 -7.18 -12.57
N GLY A 36 6.28 -7.58 -13.85
CA GLY A 36 5.56 -8.75 -14.35
C GLY A 36 5.99 -10.05 -13.67
N PRO A 37 7.30 -10.41 -13.69
CA PRO A 37 7.82 -11.56 -12.97
C PRO A 37 7.47 -11.58 -11.48
N ARG A 38 7.60 -10.44 -10.78
CA ARG A 38 7.26 -10.33 -9.36
C ARG A 38 5.77 -10.56 -9.09
N ILE A 39 4.88 -10.08 -9.96
CA ILE A 39 3.45 -10.37 -9.86
C ILE A 39 3.20 -11.86 -10.00
N VAL A 40 3.81 -12.53 -10.98
CA VAL A 40 3.65 -13.99 -11.18
C VAL A 40 4.14 -14.76 -9.97
N GLU A 41 5.29 -14.40 -9.41
CA GLU A 41 5.82 -15.05 -8.21
C GLU A 41 4.92 -14.83 -6.99
N LEU A 42 4.41 -13.62 -6.80
CA LEU A 42 3.47 -13.33 -5.72
C LEU A 42 2.17 -14.13 -5.90
N LEU A 43 1.67 -14.27 -7.14
CA LEU A 43 0.49 -15.07 -7.44
C LEU A 43 0.70 -16.57 -7.17
N ALA A 44 1.94 -17.06 -7.24
CA ALA A 44 2.28 -18.44 -6.92
C ALA A 44 2.45 -18.68 -5.39
N ASP A 45 2.72 -17.64 -4.60
CA ASP A 45 2.91 -17.72 -3.15
C ASP A 45 1.65 -17.34 -2.37
N THR A 46 0.80 -18.34 -2.10
CA THR A 46 -0.46 -18.15 -1.37
C THR A 46 -0.27 -17.70 0.08
N ALA A 47 0.81 -18.14 0.74
CA ALA A 47 1.10 -17.74 2.11
C ALA A 47 1.45 -16.24 2.15
N ARG A 48 2.28 -15.79 1.21
CA ARG A 48 2.66 -14.39 1.09
C ARG A 48 1.48 -13.51 0.71
N GLN A 49 0.60 -13.96 -0.18
CA GLN A 49 -0.65 -13.26 -0.50
C GLN A 49 -1.52 -13.06 0.74
N ALA A 50 -1.69 -14.10 1.56
CA ALA A 50 -2.49 -14.00 2.77
C ALA A 50 -1.90 -12.98 3.77
N GLN A 51 -0.57 -12.98 3.94
CA GLN A 51 0.13 -12.02 4.78
C GLN A 51 -0.06 -10.58 4.29
N LEU A 52 0.19 -10.31 3.00
CA LEU A 52 0.06 -8.97 2.43
C LEU A 52 -1.37 -8.47 2.43
N ARG A 53 -2.36 -9.35 2.19
CA ARG A 53 -3.78 -9.04 2.33
C ARG A 53 -4.11 -8.56 3.74
N ALA A 54 -3.74 -9.34 4.76
CA ALA A 54 -4.03 -9.02 6.15
C ALA A 54 -3.35 -7.71 6.58
N ALA A 55 -2.07 -7.56 6.25
CA ALA A 55 -1.30 -6.36 6.58
C ALA A 55 -1.83 -5.12 5.85
N GLY A 56 -2.18 -5.23 4.56
CA GLY A 56 -2.70 -4.13 3.76
C GLY A 56 -4.04 -3.60 4.27
N ILE A 57 -4.98 -4.49 4.59
CA ILE A 57 -6.27 -4.10 5.17
C ILE A 57 -6.06 -3.35 6.50
N GLU A 58 -5.18 -3.86 7.37
CA GLU A 58 -4.92 -3.22 8.66
C GLU A 58 -4.22 -1.87 8.53
N GLU A 59 -3.26 -1.74 7.60
CA GLU A 59 -2.58 -0.46 7.33
C GLU A 59 -3.57 0.59 6.81
N ILE A 60 -4.45 0.22 5.88
CA ILE A 60 -5.50 1.13 5.39
C ILE A 60 -6.43 1.56 6.52
N ARG A 61 -6.90 0.61 7.33
CA ARG A 61 -7.80 0.87 8.47
C ARG A 61 -7.17 1.82 9.50
N ARG A 62 -5.86 1.70 9.75
CA ARG A 62 -5.15 2.53 10.74
C ARG A 62 -4.77 3.91 10.22
N SER A 63 -4.29 4.00 8.99
CA SER A 63 -3.57 5.18 8.49
C SER A 63 -4.31 5.97 7.41
N TYR A 64 -5.28 5.36 6.74
CA TYR A 64 -5.89 5.91 5.52
C TYR A 64 -7.42 6.08 5.62
N VAL A 65 -7.96 6.12 6.83
CA VAL A 65 -9.35 6.54 7.09
C VAL A 65 -9.47 8.06 7.12
N ALA A 66 -10.59 8.61 6.66
CA ALA A 66 -10.82 10.05 6.56
C ALA A 66 -10.59 10.80 7.90
N ASP A 67 -10.94 10.17 9.02
CA ASP A 67 -10.72 10.72 10.36
C ASP A 67 -9.23 10.90 10.71
N ALA A 68 -8.35 10.04 10.21
CA ALA A 68 -6.91 10.18 10.41
C ALA A 68 -6.34 11.42 9.69
N TRP A 69 -7.00 11.86 8.61
CA TRP A 69 -6.57 13.00 7.79
C TRP A 69 -7.29 14.31 8.16
N ALA A 70 -8.45 14.22 8.82
CA ALA A 70 -9.28 15.36 9.18
C ALA A 70 -8.52 16.42 10.01
N GLY A 71 -7.67 16.00 10.96
CA GLY A 71 -6.89 16.93 11.77
C GLY A 71 -5.83 17.70 10.98
N TRP A 72 -5.19 17.06 10.00
CA TRP A 72 -4.25 17.73 9.10
C TRP A 72 -4.97 18.65 8.12
N ALA A 73 -6.07 18.19 7.51
CA ALA A 73 -6.86 18.98 6.57
C ALA A 73 -7.45 20.23 7.23
N ARG A 74 -7.99 20.12 8.45
CA ARG A 74 -8.47 21.26 9.24
C ARG A 74 -7.39 22.30 9.49
N ARG A 75 -6.15 21.86 9.80
CA ARG A 75 -5.03 22.79 9.96
C ARG A 75 -4.74 23.54 8.67
N LEU A 76 -4.66 22.86 7.52
CA LEU A 76 -4.44 23.52 6.24
C LEU A 76 -5.52 24.54 5.89
N MET A 77 -6.79 24.22 6.14
CA MET A 77 -7.92 25.12 5.86
C MET A 77 -8.00 26.32 6.81
N GLN A 78 -7.31 26.30 7.96
CA GLN A 78 -7.27 27.41 8.92
C GLN A 78 -6.13 28.40 8.65
N VAL A 79 -5.20 28.08 7.74
CA VAL A 79 -4.09 28.97 7.33
C VAL A 79 -4.35 29.63 5.96
N GLY A 80 -5.53 29.47 5.38
CA GLY A 80 -5.99 30.14 4.15
C GLY A 80 -7.08 31.16 4.45
#